data_AF-A0A9X5BGT8-F1
#
_entry.id   AF-A0A9X5BGT8-F1
#
_cell.length_a   1.000
_cell.length_b   1.000
_cell.length_c   1.000
_cell.angle_alpha   90.00
_cell.angle_beta   90.00
_cell.angle_gamma   90.00
#
_symmetry.space_group_name_H-M   'P 1'
#
loop_
_entity.id
_entity.type
_entity.pdbx_description
1 polymer ?
#
loop_
_entity_poly.entity_id
_entity_poly.type
_entity_poly.pdbx_seq_one_letter_code
_entity_poly.pdbx_strand_id
1 'polypeptide(L)' 'MAMPSHLWVNGLWERINDEIWKQNKTKAGIAERCGFERKLLNGDCNISLTNLAKLCKELNVSADYLLFGK' A
#
# COMPACT_ATOMS: atom_id res chain seq x y z
N MET A 1 -4.61 -23.85 -10.89
CA MET A 1 -4.04 -22.51 -11.06
C MET A 1 -4.31 -21.74 -9.78
N ALA A 2 -3.29 -21.54 -8.94
CA ALA A 2 -3.44 -20.79 -7.69
C ALA A 2 -3.58 -19.30 -8.03
N MET A 3 -4.78 -18.76 -7.82
CA MET A 3 -5.08 -17.35 -8.07
C MET A 3 -4.42 -16.49 -6.98
N PRO A 4 -3.89 -15.30 -7.33
CA PRO A 4 -2.87 -14.62 -6.54
C PRO A 4 -3.38 -14.21 -5.16
N SER A 5 -2.47 -14.23 -4.20
CA SER A 5 -2.57 -13.71 -2.83
C SER A 5 -3.30 -12.35 -2.77
N HIS A 6 -4.57 -12.36 -2.38
CA HIS A 6 -5.36 -11.15 -2.13
C HIS A 6 -5.21 -10.73 -0.67
N LEU A 7 -4.67 -9.52 -0.44
CA LEU A 7 -4.55 -8.93 0.90
C LEU A 7 -5.73 -7.97 1.14
N TRP A 8 -6.82 -8.50 1.65
CA TRP A 8 -7.90 -7.72 2.25
C TRP A 8 -7.75 -7.72 3.76
N VAL A 9 -6.86 -6.86 4.23
CA VAL A 9 -6.64 -6.64 5.66
C VAL A 9 -7.45 -5.41 6.07
N ASN A 10 -8.40 -5.59 6.97
CA ASN A 10 -9.24 -4.51 7.50
C ASN A 10 -8.35 -3.45 8.16
N GLY A 11 -8.47 -2.18 7.76
CA GLY A 11 -7.64 -1.08 8.27
C GLY A 11 -6.26 -0.89 7.63
N LEU A 12 -5.84 -1.76 6.70
CA LEU A 12 -4.55 -1.60 6.00
C LEU A 12 -4.50 -0.30 5.17
N TRP A 13 -5.57 0.02 4.46
CA TRP A 13 -5.66 1.26 3.68
C TRP A 13 -5.67 2.51 4.56
N GLU A 14 -6.29 2.45 5.74
CA GLU A 14 -6.26 3.56 6.71
C GLU A 14 -4.83 3.79 7.21
N ARG A 15 -4.11 2.72 7.59
CA ARG A 15 -2.71 2.81 8.02
C ARG A 15 -1.78 3.32 6.93
N ILE A 16 -1.96 2.85 5.68
CA ILE A 16 -1.20 3.36 4.54
C ILE A 16 -1.50 4.84 4.33
N ASN A 17 -2.76 5.25 4.39
CA ASN A 17 -3.12 6.66 4.25
C ASN A 17 -2.54 7.52 5.37
N ASP A 18 -2.57 7.03 6.61
CA ASP A 18 -1.99 7.70 7.77
C ASP A 18 -0.48 7.90 7.61
N GLU A 19 0.26 6.85 7.23
CA GLU A 19 1.70 6.92 6.95
C GLU A 19 2.03 7.86 5.78
N ILE A 20 1.25 7.82 4.71
CA ILE A 20 1.40 8.74 3.57
C ILE A 20 1.22 10.19 4.03
N TRP A 21 0.19 10.45 4.84
CA TRP A 21 -0.13 11.77 5.36
C TRP A 21 0.95 12.27 6.32
N LYS A 22 1.42 11.40 7.21
CA LYS A 22 2.51 11.65 8.17
C LYS A 22 3.84 11.97 7.49
N GLN A 23 4.15 11.31 6.37
CA GLN A 23 5.33 11.60 5.56
C GLN A 23 5.14 12.78 4.59
N ASN A 24 3.98 13.44 4.61
CA ASN A 24 3.61 14.52 3.69
C ASN A 24 3.81 14.13 2.21
N LYS A 25 3.59 12.85 1.88
CA LYS A 25 3.71 12.33 0.52
C LYS A 25 2.36 12.36 -0.17
N THR A 26 2.37 12.59 -1.47
CA THR A 26 1.14 12.55 -2.27
C THR A 26 0.94 11.14 -2.81
N LYS A 27 -0.30 10.61 -2.75
CA LYS A 27 -0.66 9.33 -3.38
C LYS A 27 -0.22 9.27 -4.84
N ALA A 28 -0.36 10.37 -5.58
CA ALA A 28 0.09 10.47 -6.97
C ALA A 28 1.61 10.30 -7.13
N GLY A 29 2.42 10.90 -6.24
CA GLY A 29 3.87 10.77 -6.29
C GLY A 29 4.36 9.37 -5.92
N ILE A 30 3.70 8.71 -4.98
CA ILE A 30 3.99 7.30 -4.63
C ILE A 30 3.59 6.37 -5.78
N ALA A 31 2.44 6.63 -6.42
CA ALA A 31 1.98 5.88 -7.58
C ALA A 31 2.99 5.97 -8.74
N GLU A 32 3.46 7.18 -9.02
CA GLU A 32 4.45 7.46 -10.06
C GLU A 32 5.79 6.78 -9.77
N ARG A 33 6.32 6.91 -8.54
CA ARG A 33 7.62 6.30 -8.19
C ARG A 33 7.61 4.78 -8.16
N CYS A 34 6.53 4.17 -7.68
CA CYS A 34 6.44 2.71 -7.66
C CYS A 34 5.94 2.10 -8.97
N GLY A 35 5.44 2.92 -9.89
CA GLY A 35 4.93 2.50 -11.19
C GLY A 35 3.64 1.69 -11.09
N PHE A 36 2.71 2.06 -10.20
CA PHE A 36 1.36 1.50 -10.17
C PHE A 36 0.31 2.56 -10.51
N GLU A 37 -0.81 2.12 -11.08
CA GLU A 37 -1.94 3.01 -11.37
C GLU A 37 -2.45 3.67 -10.10
N ARG A 38 -2.68 4.99 -10.15
CA ARG A 38 -3.23 5.80 -9.05
C ARG A 38 -4.52 5.20 -8.47
N LYS A 39 -5.30 4.48 -9.29
CA LYS A 39 -6.52 3.77 -8.89
C LYS A 39 -6.27 2.71 -7.81
N LEU A 40 -5.11 2.06 -7.81
CA LEU A 40 -4.75 1.08 -6.79
C LEU A 40 -4.70 1.72 -5.40
N LEU A 41 -4.27 2.98 -5.29
CA LEU A 41 -4.19 3.74 -4.03
C LEU A 41 -5.53 4.34 -3.56
N ASN A 42 -6.60 4.13 -4.32
CA ASN A 42 -7.92 4.62 -3.96
C ASN A 42 -8.66 3.70 -2.99
N GLY A 43 -8.06 2.56 -2.59
CA GLY A 43 -8.68 1.61 -1.66
C GLY A 43 -9.78 0.73 -2.26
N ASP A 44 -10.23 1.08 -3.47
CA ASP A 44 -11.31 0.39 -4.21
C ASP A 44 -10.87 -0.92 -4.86
N CYS A 45 -9.56 -1.19 -4.88
CA CYS A 45 -8.99 -2.38 -5.51
C CYS A 45 -8.09 -3.15 -4.55
N ASN A 46 -8.15 -4.47 -4.67
CA ASN A 46 -7.32 -5.39 -3.92
C ASN A 46 -5.84 -5.22 -4.35
N ILE A 47 -4.95 -4.92 -3.40
CA ILE A 47 -3.52 -4.70 -3.66
C ILE A 47 -2.78 -6.04 -3.74
N SER A 48 -2.00 -6.24 -4.80
CA SER A 48 -1.10 -7.39 -4.89
C SER A 48 0.07 -7.25 -3.91
N LEU A 49 0.57 -8.39 -3.41
CA LEU A 49 1.73 -8.44 -2.50
C LEU A 49 2.95 -7.69 -3.06
N THR A 50 3.17 -7.76 -4.37
CA THR A 50 4.27 -7.04 -5.05
C THR A 50 4.11 -5.52 -4.97
N ASN A 51 2.88 -5.02 -5.10
CA ASN A 51 2.59 -3.59 -4.99
C ASN A 51 2.71 -3.14 -3.54
N LEU A 52 2.26 -3.96 -2.59
CA LEU A 52 2.48 -3.73 -1.17
C LEU A 52 3.98 -3.64 -0.84
N ALA A 53 4.81 -4.56 -1.33
CA ALA A 53 6.24 -4.57 -1.07
C ALA A 53 6.96 -3.33 -1.63
N LYS A 54 6.58 -2.90 -2.83
CA LYS A 54 7.05 -1.63 -3.43
C LYS A 54 6.64 -0.43 -2.57
N LEU A 55 5.39 -0.40 -2.11
CA LEU A 55 4.83 0.67 -1.29
C LEU A 55 5.52 0.73 0.09
N CYS A 56 5.79 -0.43 0.70
CA CYS A 56 6.61 -0.56 1.92
C CYS A 56 8.01 0.03 1.72
N LYS A 57 8.65 -0.25 0.57
CA LYS A 57 9.97 0.28 0.24
C LYS A 57 9.95 1.81 0.05
N GLU A 58 8.93 2.35 -0.59
CA GLU A 58 8.78 3.80 -0.81
C GLU A 58 8.47 4.56 0.48
N LEU A 59 7.61 4.00 1.33
CA LEU A 59 7.29 4.55 2.64
C LEU A 59 8.36 4.23 3.69
N ASN A 60 9.33 3.37 3.37
CA ASN A 60 10.35 2.89 4.31
C ASN A 60 9.73 2.31 5.60
N VAL A 61 8.63 1.56 5.44
CA VAL A 61 7.91 0.89 6.53
C VAL A 61 7.96 -0.62 6.36
N SER A 62 7.92 -1.34 7.47
CA SER A 62 7.83 -2.79 7.45
C SER A 62 6.43 -3.25 7.02
N ALA A 63 6.38 -4.30 6.19
CA ALA A 63 5.11 -4.92 5.81
C ALA A 63 4.31 -5.40 7.02
N ASP A 64 5.00 -5.92 8.04
CA ASP A 64 4.40 -6.34 9.31
C ASP A 64 3.65 -5.19 10.01
N TYR A 65 4.24 -3.99 10.03
CA TYR A 65 3.62 -2.81 10.61
C TYR A 65 2.34 -2.39 9.87
N LEU A 66 2.34 -2.43 8.54
CA LEU A 66 1.15 -2.10 7.75
C LEU A 66 0.05 -3.19 7.87
N LEU A 67 0.45 -4.46 7.86
CA LEU A 67 -0.45 -5.61 7.88
C LEU A 67 -1.05 -5.84 9.26
N PHE A 68 -0.23 -5.89 10.30
CA PHE A 68 -0.69 -6.26 11.63
C PHE A 68 -0.94 -5.05 12.51
N GLY A 69 -0.25 -3.92 12.26
CA GLY A 69 -0.42 -2.63 12.93
C GLY A 69 -0.79 -2.79 14.39
N LYS A 70 0.25 -3.12 15.17
CA LYS A 70 0.30 -3.27 16.62
C LYS A 70 -1.01 -3.12 17.41
#